data_AF-A0A3M1MYY0-F1
#
_entry.id   AF-A0A3M1MYY0-F1
#
_cell.length_a   1.000
_cell.length_b   1.000
_cell.length_c   1.000
_cell.angle_alpha   90.00
_cell.angle_beta   90.00
_cell.angle_gamma   90.00
#
_symmetry.space_group_name_H-M   'P 1'
#
loop_
_entity.id
_entity.type
_entity.pdbx_description
1 polymer ?
#
loop_
_entity_poly.entity_id
_entity_poly.type
_entity_poly.pdbx_seq_one_letter_code
_entity_poly.pdbx_strand_id
1 'polypeptide(L)'
;QAGLYWSWVGVLSIFSGVLFGGLSDRIGRRGGLATVFAVQTAAYLLAGSGWGVGALVLSIVLYGSAAFAIPTIMTAAVGDYFGVQQAARAFAFITFCFAAGQTIGPGGAGWLKELAGSFAPAFLASAALTGVGILSALMLPGPKRQKL
;
A
#
# COMPACT_ATOMS: atom_id res chain seq x y z
N GLN A 1 0.82 7.21 24.33
CA GLN A 1 1.16 5.86 23.80
C GLN A 1 1.05 5.77 22.27
N ALA A 2 0.11 6.46 21.62
CA ALA A 2 -0.01 6.49 20.15
C ALA A 2 1.28 6.88 19.39
N GLY A 3 2.07 7.82 19.93
CA GLY A 3 3.34 8.24 19.31
C GLY A 3 4.37 7.11 19.21
N LEU A 4 4.42 6.21 20.20
CA LEU A 4 5.37 5.09 20.20
C LEU A 4 5.04 4.11 19.06
N TYR A 5 3.75 3.82 18.84
CA TYR A 5 3.29 2.98 17.73
C TYR A 5 3.65 3.58 16.37
N TRP A 6 3.47 4.90 16.20
CA TRP A 6 3.87 5.59 14.98
C TRP A 6 5.39 5.61 14.76
N SER A 7 6.19 5.70 15.82
CA SER A 7 7.65 5.58 15.71
C SER A 7 8.08 4.19 15.21
N TRP A 8 7.46 3.12 15.71
CA TRP A 8 7.71 1.75 15.23
C TRP A 8 7.31 1.57 13.76
N VAL A 9 6.17 2.11 13.36
CA VAL A 9 5.77 2.15 11.93
C VAL A 9 6.85 2.83 11.11
N GLY A 10 7.31 4.01 11.52
CA GLY A 10 8.35 4.75 10.81
C GLY A 10 9.64 3.95 10.62
N VAL A 11 10.14 3.32 11.68
CA VAL A 11 11.37 2.50 11.62
C VAL A 11 11.20 1.29 10.69
N LEU A 12 10.09 0.56 10.83
CA LEU A 12 9.81 -0.60 9.97
C LEU A 12 9.63 -0.19 8.49
N SER A 13 9.06 0.99 8.26
CA SER A 13 8.79 1.49 6.91
C SER A 13 10.06 1.83 6.14
N ILE A 14 11.17 2.19 6.82
CA ILE A 14 12.46 2.45 6.17
C ILE A 14 12.96 1.22 5.40
N PHE A 15 12.79 0.04 5.98
CA PHE A 15 13.24 -1.22 5.37
C PHE A 15 12.23 -1.79 4.36
N SER A 16 10.97 -1.34 4.42
CA SER A 16 9.88 -1.83 3.55
C SER A 16 10.20 -1.66 2.06
N GLY A 17 10.67 -0.47 1.67
CA GLY A 17 10.98 -0.14 0.27
C GLY A 17 12.11 -1.00 -0.29
N VAL A 18 13.14 -1.27 0.52
CA VAL A 18 14.28 -2.10 0.11
C VAL A 18 13.88 -3.58 0.01
N LEU A 19 13.17 -4.11 1.02
CA LEU A 19 12.76 -5.51 1.06
C LEU A 19 11.79 -5.85 -0.06
N PHE A 20 10.72 -5.07 -0.21
CA PHE A 20 9.70 -5.33 -1.23
C PHE A 20 10.12 -4.83 -2.61
N GLY A 21 10.97 -3.81 -2.71
CA GLY A 21 11.60 -3.40 -3.96
C GLY A 21 12.46 -4.52 -4.54
N GLY A 22 13.38 -5.08 -3.74
CA GLY A 22 14.21 -6.21 -4.16
C GLY A 22 13.42 -7.49 -4.40
N LEU A 23 12.35 -7.74 -3.63
CA LEU A 23 11.42 -8.85 -3.92
C LEU A 23 10.72 -8.65 -5.27
N SER A 24 10.23 -7.44 -5.54
CA SER A 24 9.58 -7.04 -6.79
C SER A 24 10.51 -7.16 -8.01
N ASP A 25 11.79 -6.89 -7.84
CA ASP A 25 12.79 -7.12 -8.90
C ASP A 25 12.90 -8.61 -9.26
N ARG A 26 12.72 -9.53 -8.30
CA ARG A 26 12.82 -10.99 -8.52
C ARG A 26 11.53 -11.63 -9.05
N ILE A 27 10.37 -11.25 -8.50
CA ILE A 27 9.07 -11.84 -8.88
C ILE A 27 8.33 -11.01 -9.94
N GLY A 28 8.91 -9.88 -10.35
CA GLY A 28 8.34 -8.91 -11.30
C GLY A 28 7.44 -7.88 -10.63
N ARG A 29 7.32 -6.71 -11.27
CA ARG A 29 6.57 -5.54 -10.77
C ARG A 29 5.13 -5.87 -10.37
N ARG A 30 4.43 -6.65 -11.20
CA ARG A 30 3.06 -7.14 -10.93
C ARG A 30 2.97 -7.94 -9.62
N GLY A 31 3.91 -8.86 -9.40
CA GLY A 31 3.93 -9.74 -8.24
C GLY A 31 4.33 -8.99 -6.98
N GLY A 32 5.29 -8.05 -7.10
CA GLY A 32 5.68 -7.15 -6.01
C GLY A 32 4.50 -6.31 -5.52
N LEU A 33 3.79 -5.64 -6.43
CA LEU A 33 2.61 -4.83 -6.08
C LEU A 33 1.49 -5.67 -5.49
N ALA A 34 1.18 -6.83 -6.08
CA ALA A 34 0.16 -7.73 -5.56
C ALA A 34 0.50 -8.22 -4.14
N THR A 35 1.77 -8.53 -3.86
CA THR A 35 2.23 -8.96 -2.53
C THR A 35 2.07 -7.84 -1.51
N VAL A 36 2.47 -6.62 -1.86
CA VAL A 36 2.34 -5.45 -0.98
C VAL A 36 0.88 -5.13 -0.67
N PHE A 37 0.01 -5.17 -1.69
CA PHE A 37 -1.43 -5.01 -1.47
C PHE A 37 -2.00 -6.13 -0.60
N ALA A 38 -1.59 -7.38 -0.79
CA ALA A 38 -2.02 -8.50 0.06
C ALA A 38 -1.64 -8.31 1.54
N VAL A 39 -0.41 -7.85 1.80
CA VAL A 39 0.04 -7.53 3.17
C VAL A 39 -0.79 -6.39 3.78
N GLN A 40 -1.09 -5.34 3.00
CA GLN A 40 -1.95 -4.26 3.49
C GLN A 40 -3.40 -4.71 3.70
N THR A 41 -3.96 -5.54 2.82
CA THR A 41 -5.29 -6.11 3.02
C THR A 41 -5.36 -6.92 4.31
N ALA A 42 -4.35 -7.76 4.58
CA ALA A 42 -4.28 -8.51 5.83
C ALA A 42 -4.17 -7.60 7.06
N ALA A 43 -3.36 -6.54 6.99
CA ALA A 43 -3.26 -5.55 8.06
C ALA A 43 -4.62 -4.87 8.32
N TYR A 44 -5.29 -4.39 7.28
CA TYR A 44 -6.60 -3.72 7.42
C TYR A 44 -7.69 -4.67 7.93
N LEU A 45 -7.70 -5.94 7.52
CA LEU A 45 -8.60 -6.95 8.08
C LEU A 45 -8.35 -7.17 9.57
N LEU A 46 -7.08 -7.26 9.99
CA LEU A 46 -6.72 -7.39 11.41
C LEU A 46 -7.16 -6.15 12.21
N ALA A 47 -6.96 -4.95 11.68
CA ALA A 47 -7.42 -3.71 12.31
C ALA A 47 -8.96 -3.62 12.43
N GLY A 48 -9.67 -4.10 11.41
CA GLY A 48 -11.14 -4.12 11.38
C GLY A 48 -11.79 -5.30 12.13
N SER A 49 -11.02 -6.35 12.49
CA SER A 49 -11.54 -7.60 13.06
C SER A 49 -12.14 -7.48 14.47
N GLY A 50 -11.72 -6.46 15.23
CA GLY A 50 -12.13 -6.30 16.63
C GLY A 50 -11.51 -7.30 17.61
N TRP A 51 -10.52 -8.10 17.21
CA TRP A 51 -9.87 -9.14 18.03
C TRP A 51 -8.96 -8.61 19.17
N GLY A 52 -9.06 -7.33 19.50
CA GLY A 52 -8.33 -6.69 20.60
C GLY A 52 -6.94 -6.16 20.21
N VAL A 53 -6.17 -5.79 21.24
CA VAL A 53 -4.91 -5.03 21.08
C VAL A 53 -3.83 -5.83 20.33
N GLY A 54 -3.77 -7.15 20.52
CA GLY A 54 -2.79 -7.99 19.83
C GLY A 54 -2.93 -7.95 18.30
N ALA A 55 -4.17 -8.03 17.80
CA ALA A 55 -4.45 -7.93 16.37
C ALA A 55 -4.12 -6.53 15.81
N LEU A 56 -4.37 -5.48 16.58
CA LEU A 56 -3.99 -4.11 16.22
C LEU A 56 -2.47 -3.93 16.13
N VAL A 57 -1.71 -4.45 17.10
CA VAL A 57 -0.24 -4.39 17.06
C VAL A 57 0.30 -5.15 15.85
N LEU A 58 -0.23 -6.34 15.57
CA LEU A 58 0.16 -7.11 14.38
C LEU A 58 -0.17 -6.35 13.08
N SER A 59 -1.36 -5.74 13.00
CA SER A 59 -1.73 -4.87 11.88
C SER A 59 -0.73 -3.73 11.69
N ILE A 60 -0.32 -3.05 12.77
CA ILE A 60 0.62 -1.93 12.72
C ILE A 60 1.98 -2.40 12.18
N VAL A 61 2.46 -3.55 12.63
CA VAL A 61 3.73 -4.13 12.16
C VAL A 61 3.65 -4.50 10.68
N LEU A 62 2.58 -5.19 10.26
CA LEU A 62 2.38 -5.57 8.86
C LEU A 62 2.26 -4.34 7.95
N TYR A 63 1.42 -3.38 8.33
CA TYR A 63 1.24 -2.15 7.57
C TYR A 63 2.54 -1.36 7.47
N GLY A 64 3.25 -1.16 8.59
CA GLY A 64 4.55 -0.47 8.61
C GLY A 64 5.60 -1.17 7.75
N SER A 65 5.62 -2.51 7.75
CA SER A 65 6.53 -3.27 6.89
C SER A 65 6.28 -3.12 5.38
N ALA A 66 5.11 -2.59 4.98
CA ALA A 66 4.69 -2.46 3.59
C ALA A 66 4.42 -1.00 3.15
N ALA A 67 4.48 -0.04 4.07
CA ALA A 67 4.00 1.33 3.86
C ALA A 67 4.72 2.08 2.72
N PHE A 68 6.05 1.98 2.64
CA PHE A 68 6.83 2.62 1.56
C PHE A 68 7.12 1.69 0.38
N ALA A 69 6.62 0.45 0.39
CA ALA A 69 6.85 -0.49 -0.70
C ALA A 69 6.09 -0.09 -1.99
N ILE A 70 4.87 0.45 -1.87
CA ILE A 70 4.08 0.84 -3.06
C ILE A 70 4.77 1.94 -3.87
N PRO A 71 5.16 3.10 -3.30
CA PRO A 71 5.84 4.13 -4.07
C PRO A 71 7.13 3.62 -4.69
N THR A 72 7.95 2.86 -3.95
CA THR A 72 9.21 2.31 -4.46
C THR A 72 9.00 1.42 -5.69
N ILE A 73 8.06 0.46 -5.62
CA ILE A 73 7.78 -0.43 -6.75
C ILE A 73 7.13 0.34 -7.91
N MET A 74 6.26 1.33 -7.62
CA MET A 74 5.62 2.16 -8.64
C MET A 74 6.62 3.01 -9.41
N THR A 75 7.57 3.65 -8.74
CA THR A 75 8.63 4.42 -9.42
C THR A 75 9.42 3.54 -10.37
N ALA A 76 9.78 2.33 -9.94
CA ALA A 76 10.48 1.37 -10.79
C ALA A 76 9.62 0.88 -11.96
N ALA A 77 8.34 0.54 -11.70
CA ALA A 77 7.41 0.10 -12.72
C ALA A 77 7.15 1.17 -13.79
N VAL A 78 7.02 2.43 -13.40
CA VAL A 78 6.85 3.55 -14.33
C VAL A 78 8.05 3.70 -15.26
N GLY A 79 9.27 3.54 -14.74
CA GLY A 79 10.48 3.49 -15.56
C GLY A 79 10.45 2.33 -16.56
N ASP A 80 10.06 1.13 -16.11
CA ASP A 80 10.01 -0.08 -16.92
C ASP A 80 8.94 -0.03 -18.03
N TYR A 81 7.77 0.59 -17.77
CA TYR A 81 6.65 0.61 -18.74
C TYR A 81 6.67 1.81 -19.69
N PHE A 82 7.02 3.00 -19.20
CA PHE A 82 6.90 4.26 -19.96
C PHE A 82 8.24 4.77 -20.50
N GLY A 83 9.37 4.19 -20.06
CA GLY A 83 10.70 4.68 -20.38
C GLY A 83 11.01 6.04 -19.73
N VAL A 84 12.30 6.39 -19.69
CA VAL A 84 12.81 7.53 -18.92
C VAL A 84 12.17 8.87 -19.32
N GLN A 85 11.85 9.06 -20.61
CA GLN A 85 11.28 10.33 -21.10
C GLN A 85 9.84 10.60 -20.60
N GLN A 86 9.04 9.56 -20.37
CA GLN A 86 7.65 9.71 -19.92
C GLN A 86 7.47 9.37 -18.43
N ALA A 87 8.47 8.76 -17.79
CA ALA A 87 8.42 8.33 -16.41
C ALA A 87 8.03 9.44 -15.43
N ALA A 88 8.62 10.63 -15.57
CA ALA A 88 8.31 11.77 -14.70
C ALA A 88 6.84 12.21 -14.81
N ARG A 89 6.27 12.23 -16.03
CA ARG A 89 4.86 12.59 -16.27
C ARG A 89 3.91 11.54 -15.68
N ALA A 90 4.19 10.27 -15.92
CA ALA A 90 3.39 9.17 -15.38
C ALA A 90 3.44 9.14 -13.85
N PHE A 91 4.62 9.33 -13.25
CA PHE A 91 4.78 9.36 -11.80
C PHE A 91 4.10 10.57 -11.16
N ALA A 92 4.13 11.75 -11.81
CA ALA A 92 3.39 12.93 -11.36
C ALA A 92 1.88 12.67 -11.34
N PHE A 93 1.34 12.01 -12.38
CA PHE A 93 -0.07 11.63 -12.42
C PHE A 93 -0.45 10.66 -11.29
N ILE A 94 0.38 9.64 -11.04
CA ILE A 94 0.18 8.71 -9.92
C ILE A 94 0.19 9.47 -8.58
N THR A 95 1.13 10.39 -8.39
CA THR A 95 1.26 11.20 -7.18
C THR A 95 0.02 12.07 -6.97
N PHE A 96 -0.53 12.65 -8.03
CA PHE A 96 -1.79 13.38 -7.98
C PHE A 96 -2.94 12.49 -7.50
N CYS A 97 -3.06 11.27 -8.02
CA CYS A 97 -4.05 10.31 -7.53
C CYS A 97 -3.86 9.96 -6.05
N PHE A 98 -2.61 9.82 -5.58
CA PHE A 98 -2.32 9.61 -4.15
C PHE A 98 -2.74 10.81 -3.30
N ALA A 99 -2.48 12.03 -3.76
CA ALA A 99 -2.89 13.24 -3.05
C ALA A 99 -4.42 13.32 -2.91
N ALA A 100 -5.16 13.00 -3.97
CA ALA A 100 -6.61 12.92 -3.93
C ALA A 100 -7.09 11.87 -2.92
N GLY A 101 -6.49 10.67 -2.94
CA GLY A 101 -6.80 9.60 -1.99
C GLY A 101 -6.50 10.00 -0.53
N GLN A 102 -5.36 10.63 -0.27
CA GLN A 102 -5.00 11.11 1.08
C GLN A 102 -5.90 12.25 1.57
N THR A 103 -6.48 13.03 0.66
CA THR A 103 -7.43 14.10 1.01
C THR A 103 -8.80 13.50 1.38
N ILE A 104 -9.29 12.55 0.59
CA ILE A 104 -10.63 11.95 0.78
C ILE A 104 -10.62 10.94 1.93
N GLY A 105 -9.51 10.21 2.11
CA GLY A 105 -9.40 9.08 3.05
C GLY A 105 -9.78 9.43 4.49
N PRO A 106 -9.14 10.42 5.14
CA PRO A 106 -9.45 10.79 6.52
C PRO A 106 -10.90 11.26 6.70
N GLY A 107 -11.43 12.03 5.75
CA GLY A 107 -12.82 12.51 5.77
C GLY A 107 -13.82 11.35 5.67
N GLY A 108 -13.62 10.44 4.70
CA GLY A 108 -14.46 9.25 4.55
C GLY A 108 -14.38 8.30 5.73
N ALA A 109 -13.18 8.08 6.28
CA ALA A 109 -13.00 7.27 7.49
C ALA A 109 -13.66 7.89 8.72
N GLY A 110 -13.61 9.22 8.87
CA GLY A 110 -14.30 9.95 9.92
C GLY A 110 -15.82 9.83 9.82
N TRP A 111 -16.38 10.01 8.62
CA TRP A 111 -17.81 9.86 8.37
C TRP A 111 -18.31 8.43 8.66
N LEU A 112 -17.56 7.40 8.21
CA LEU A 112 -17.87 6.00 8.53
C LEU A 112 -17.83 5.74 10.04
N LYS A 113 -16.88 6.34 10.75
CA LYS A 113 -16.78 6.24 12.21
C LYS A 113 -17.98 6.87 12.91
N GLU A 114 -18.45 8.03 12.44
CA GLU A 114 -19.63 8.69 13.02
C GLU A 114 -20.89 7.83 12.87
N LEU A 115 -21.08 7.20 11.70
CA LEU A 115 -22.25 6.35 11.45
C LEU A 115 -22.24 5.04 12.24
N ALA A 116 -21.07 4.40 12.38
CA ALA A 116 -20.94 3.08 12.97
C ALA A 116 -20.43 3.06 14.42
N GLY A 117 -20.08 4.23 14.97
CA GLY A 117 -19.51 4.37 16.31
C GLY A 117 -18.07 3.83 16.48
N SER A 118 -17.45 3.29 15.42
CA SER A 118 -16.10 2.71 15.46
C SER A 118 -15.37 2.83 14.12
N PHE A 119 -14.05 2.69 14.12
CA PHE A 119 -13.24 2.72 12.88
C PHE A 119 -13.23 1.38 12.12
N ALA A 120 -13.84 0.32 12.66
CA ALA A 120 -13.82 -1.00 12.02
C ALA A 120 -14.34 -0.98 10.56
N PRO A 121 -15.45 -0.30 10.22
CA PRO A 121 -15.93 -0.23 8.84
C PRO A 121 -14.99 0.51 7.90
N ALA A 122 -14.29 1.55 8.41
CA ALA A 122 -13.29 2.25 7.62
C ALA A 122 -12.10 1.34 7.28
N PHE A 123 -11.62 0.55 8.25
CA PHE A 123 -10.57 -0.44 8.00
C PHE A 123 -11.02 -1.54 7.04
N LEU A 124 -12.25 -2.06 7.17
CA LEU A 124 -12.78 -3.06 6.25
C LEU A 124 -12.96 -2.50 4.83
N ALA A 125 -13.39 -1.24 4.69
CA ALA A 125 -13.44 -0.57 3.40
C ALA A 125 -12.03 -0.43 2.79
N SER A 126 -11.02 -0.06 3.58
CA SER A 126 -9.62 -0.04 3.13
C SER A 126 -9.11 -1.43 2.74
N ALA A 127 -9.52 -2.50 3.45
CA ALA A 127 -9.21 -3.87 3.08
C ALA A 127 -9.83 -4.24 1.71
N ALA A 128 -11.07 -3.85 1.45
CA ALA A 128 -11.72 -4.07 0.16
C ALA A 128 -11.01 -3.31 -0.98
N LEU A 129 -10.67 -2.03 -0.76
CA LEU A 129 -9.95 -1.21 -1.74
C LEU A 129 -8.57 -1.78 -2.07
N THR A 130 -7.83 -2.24 -1.06
CA THR A 130 -6.52 -2.89 -1.28
C THR A 130 -6.68 -4.24 -1.98
N GLY A 131 -7.76 -4.99 -1.70
CA GLY A 131 -8.11 -6.21 -2.43
C GLY A 131 -8.37 -5.96 -3.91
N VAL A 132 -9.07 -4.87 -4.26
CA VAL A 132 -9.20 -4.41 -5.66
C VAL A 132 -7.82 -4.06 -6.23
N GLY A 133 -6.95 -3.43 -5.43
CA GLY A 133 -5.56 -3.16 -5.78
C GLY A 133 -4.75 -4.41 -6.15
N ILE A 134 -4.97 -5.54 -5.46
CA ILE A 134 -4.37 -6.84 -5.81
C ILE A 134 -4.82 -7.24 -7.22
N LEU A 135 -6.13 -7.21 -7.49
CA LEU A 135 -6.67 -7.57 -8.81
C LEU A 135 -6.11 -6.67 -9.91
N SER A 136 -6.10 -5.35 -9.68
CA SER A 136 -5.52 -4.39 -10.62
C SER A 136 -4.02 -4.63 -10.86
N ALA A 137 -3.26 -4.96 -9.81
CA ALA A 137 -1.83 -5.27 -9.93
C ALA A 137 -1.59 -6.55 -10.73
N LEU A 138 -2.44 -7.57 -10.58
CA LEU A 138 -2.35 -8.81 -11.35
C LEU A 138 -2.73 -8.63 -12.83
N MET A 139 -3.57 -7.64 -13.15
CA MET A 139 -3.91 -7.25 -14.52
C MET A 139 -2.83 -6.42 -15.22
N LEU A 140 -1.76 -6.03 -14.52
CA LEU A 140 -0.66 -5.31 -15.16
C LEU A 140 0.05 -6.19 -16.22
N PRO A 141 0.32 -5.63 -17.42
CA PRO A 141 1.07 -6.34 -18.45
C PRO A 141 2.42 -6.82 -17.93
N GLY A 142 2.89 -8.01 -18.34
CA GLY A 142 4.25 -8.44 -18.00
C GLY A 142 5.28 -7.41 -18.49
N PRO A 143 6.34 -7.10 -17.72
CA PRO A 143 7.38 -6.18 -18.15
C PRO A 143 7.93 -6.63 -19.51
N LYS A 144 7.95 -5.74 -20.51
CA LYS A 144 8.64 -6.01 -21.77
C LYS A 144 10.13 -6.14 -21.43
N ARG A 145 10.64 -7.37 -21.35
CA ARG A 145 12.06 -7.65 -21.20
C ARG A 145 12.78 -6.94 -22.33
N GLN A 146 13.43 -5.81 -22.04
CA GLN A 146 14.26 -5.12 -23.02
C GLN A 146 15.44 -6.06 -23.28
N LYS A 147 15.35 -6.81 -24.40
CA LYS A 147 16.45 -7.63 -24.87
C LYS A 147 17.60 -6.67 -25.15
N LEU A 148 18.65 -6.77 -24.35
CA LEU A 148 19.98 -6.24 -24.67
C LEU A 148 20.46 -6.86 -25.98
#